data_AF-A0A1I7YVU0-F1
#
_entry.id   AF-A0A1I7YVU0-F1
#
_cell.length_a   1.000
_cell.length_b   1.000
_cell.length_c   1.000
_cell.angle_alpha   90.00
_cell.angle_beta   90.00
_cell.angle_gamma   90.00
#
_symmetry.space_group_name_H-M   'P 1'
#
loop_
_entity.id
_entity.type
_entity.pdbx_description
1 polymer ?
#
loop_
_entity_poly.entity_id
_entity_poly.type
_entity_poly.pdbx_seq_one_letter_code
_entity_poly.pdbx_strand_id
1 'polypeptide(L)'
;MEAEQRAELQKQLDEIKQKAMACELKYFPPSSLVSFAETSGRNTVNLACKKCGKICVELRARRDHVGVHLKKKIQCPLRGCLGCLGCMRSIKDHLTSKHGRTLAMLTEEERDRLEESKRKFYKDVDAAMGDYFPELLQTKERSPFCKNYSGNVATMFNHLHNKHGKILQKLTEKQRGRYEESRRKFHEQVDAVMHKYFS
;
A
#
# COMPACT_ATOMS: atom_id res chain seq x y z
N MET A 1 -35.22 -4.33 -43.53
CA MET A 1 -34.46 -3.26 -42.83
C MET A 1 -33.84 -3.71 -41.51
N GLU A 2 -34.55 -4.38 -40.59
CA GLU A 2 -33.94 -4.78 -39.30
C GLU A 2 -32.75 -5.75 -39.41
N ALA A 3 -32.80 -6.72 -40.33
CA ALA A 3 -31.72 -7.68 -40.52
C ALA A 3 -30.41 -7.01 -41.01
N GLU A 4 -30.54 -5.98 -41.83
CA GLU A 4 -29.42 -5.23 -42.40
C GLU A 4 -28.76 -4.32 -41.36
N GLN A 5 -29.58 -3.66 -40.52
CA GLN A 5 -29.09 -2.89 -39.37
C GLN A 5 -28.35 -3.77 -38.35
N ARG A 6 -28.83 -4.99 -38.10
CA ARG A 6 -28.15 -5.94 -37.22
C ARG A 6 -26.81 -6.42 -37.80
N ALA A 7 -26.76 -6.67 -39.10
CA ALA A 7 -25.53 -7.06 -39.78
C ALA A 7 -24.46 -5.95 -39.71
N GLU A 8 -24.87 -4.69 -39.93
CA GLU A 8 -23.96 -3.54 -39.83
C GLU A 8 -23.44 -3.32 -38.41
N LEU A 9 -24.30 -3.43 -37.40
CA LEU A 9 -23.87 -3.29 -36.00
C LEU A 9 -22.90 -4.41 -35.59
N GLN A 10 -23.12 -5.64 -36.06
CA GLN A 10 -22.23 -6.77 -35.79
C GLN A 10 -20.85 -6.53 -36.40
N LYS A 11 -20.79 -6.01 -37.63
CA LYS A 11 -19.53 -5.65 -38.30
C LYS A 11 -18.75 -4.59 -37.52
N GLN A 12 -19.43 -3.56 -37.00
CA GLN A 12 -18.80 -2.53 -36.16
C GLN A 12 -18.25 -3.10 -34.85
N LEU A 13 -18.98 -4.00 -34.19
CA LEU A 13 -18.52 -4.67 -32.97
C LEU A 13 -17.25 -5.49 -33.22
N ASP A 14 -17.21 -6.23 -34.33
CA ASP A 14 -16.05 -7.05 -34.66
C ASP A 14 -14.83 -6.21 -35.03
N GLU A 15 -15.04 -5.07 -35.71
CA GLU A 15 -13.99 -4.10 -35.98
C GLU A 15 -13.43 -3.48 -34.68
N ILE A 16 -14.30 -3.12 -33.73
CA ILE A 16 -13.88 -2.61 -32.41
C ILE A 16 -13.07 -3.67 -31.65
N LYS A 17 -13.54 -4.92 -31.63
CA LYS A 17 -12.84 -6.04 -30.97
C LYS A 17 -11.45 -6.25 -31.58
N GLN A 18 -11.34 -6.25 -32.90
CA GLN A 18 -10.03 -6.39 -33.55
C GLN A 18 -9.08 -5.23 -33.22
N LYS A 19 -9.58 -3.99 -33.24
CA LYS A 19 -8.79 -2.81 -32.83
C LYS A 19 -8.36 -2.89 -31.37
N ALA A 20 -9.23 -3.36 -30.47
CA ALA A 20 -8.92 -3.55 -29.06
C ALA A 20 -7.83 -4.60 -28.86
N MET A 21 -7.92 -5.78 -29.51
CA MET A 21 -6.89 -6.82 -29.44
C MET A 21 -5.55 -6.33 -30.00
N ALA A 22 -5.56 -5.58 -31.11
CA ALA A 22 -4.34 -5.00 -31.66
C ALA A 22 -3.70 -3.98 -30.70
N CYS A 23 -4.51 -3.16 -30.02
CA CYS A 23 -4.03 -2.27 -28.96
C CYS A 23 -3.46 -3.06 -27.77
N GLU A 24 -4.15 -4.09 -27.31
CA GLU A 24 -3.67 -4.94 -26.20
C GLU A 24 -2.31 -5.55 -26.54
N LEU A 25 -2.14 -6.13 -27.73
CA LEU A 25 -0.86 -6.71 -28.15
C LEU A 25 0.25 -5.67 -28.33
N LYS A 26 -0.10 -4.46 -28.79
CA LYS A 26 0.87 -3.37 -29.00
C LYS A 26 1.40 -2.80 -27.68
N TYR A 27 0.55 -2.68 -26.66
CA TYR A 27 0.89 -2.01 -25.40
C TYR A 27 1.15 -2.98 -24.25
N PHE A 28 0.58 -4.18 -24.30
CA PHE A 28 0.74 -5.27 -23.35
C PHE A 28 1.16 -6.57 -24.07
N PRO A 29 2.31 -6.57 -24.78
CA PRO A 29 2.76 -7.78 -25.46
C PRO A 29 2.88 -8.92 -24.45
N PRO A 30 2.59 -10.19 -24.81
CA PRO A 30 2.69 -11.32 -23.91
C PRO A 30 4.07 -11.45 -23.23
N SER A 31 5.13 -10.94 -23.86
CA SER A 31 6.47 -10.82 -23.29
C SER A 31 6.57 -9.86 -22.10
N SER A 32 5.69 -8.86 -22.00
CA SER A 32 5.53 -7.96 -20.84
C SER A 32 4.91 -8.67 -19.63
N LEU A 33 4.12 -9.73 -19.86
CA LEU A 33 3.49 -10.53 -18.80
C LEU A 33 4.44 -11.56 -18.17
N VAL A 34 5.60 -11.83 -18.78
CA VAL A 34 6.58 -12.83 -18.32
C VAL A 34 7.19 -12.49 -16.94
N SER A 35 6.98 -11.28 -16.42
CA SER A 35 7.44 -10.91 -15.08
C SER A 35 6.50 -11.29 -13.92
N PHE A 36 5.30 -11.82 -14.18
CA PHE A 36 4.31 -12.05 -13.10
C PHE A 36 4.28 -13.48 -12.57
N ALA A 37 4.49 -14.49 -13.42
CA ALA A 37 4.44 -15.90 -13.01
C ALA A 37 5.60 -16.29 -12.05
N GLU A 38 6.77 -15.65 -12.18
CA GLU A 38 7.96 -15.99 -11.39
C GLU A 38 7.97 -15.41 -9.97
N THR A 39 7.00 -14.59 -9.58
CA THR A 39 6.92 -14.09 -8.19
C THR A 39 6.21 -15.04 -7.23
N SER A 40 5.73 -16.19 -7.73
CA SER A 40 5.13 -17.24 -6.90
C SER A 40 6.14 -18.10 -6.15
N GLY A 41 7.45 -17.83 -6.28
CA GLY A 41 8.45 -18.26 -5.31
C GLY A 41 8.23 -17.54 -3.98
N ARG A 42 7.09 -17.80 -3.32
CA ARG A 42 6.87 -17.46 -1.92
C ARG A 42 7.89 -18.28 -1.16
N ASN A 43 9.08 -17.72 -0.95
CA ASN A 43 9.95 -18.16 0.12
C ASN A 43 9.03 -18.34 1.33
N THR A 44 8.93 -19.57 1.82
CA THR A 44 8.09 -19.93 2.96
C THR A 44 8.65 -19.18 4.17
N VAL A 45 8.31 -17.90 4.28
CA VAL A 45 8.74 -17.03 5.37
C VAL A 45 8.15 -17.64 6.62
N ASN A 46 9.01 -18.03 7.54
CA ASN A 46 8.57 -18.63 8.78
C ASN A 46 7.78 -17.56 9.56
N LEU A 47 6.46 -17.71 9.57
CA LEU A 47 5.52 -16.77 10.18
C LEU A 47 5.43 -16.95 11.70
N ALA A 48 6.11 -17.96 12.27
CA ALA A 48 6.09 -18.27 13.68
C ALA A 48 7.16 -17.47 14.44
N CYS A 49 6.80 -16.97 15.62
CA CYS A 49 7.74 -16.35 16.53
C CYS A 49 8.71 -17.39 17.10
N LYS A 50 10.03 -17.14 17.04
CA LYS A 50 11.07 -18.02 17.58
C LYS A 50 10.93 -18.27 19.09
N LYS A 51 10.48 -17.25 19.84
CA LYS A 51 10.44 -17.34 21.31
C LYS A 51 9.26 -18.14 21.85
N CYS A 52 8.12 -18.13 21.15
CA CYS A 52 6.89 -18.76 21.66
C CYS A 52 6.12 -19.60 20.63
N GLY A 53 6.60 -19.73 19.39
CA GLY A 53 5.96 -20.49 18.33
C GLY A 53 4.67 -19.88 17.76
N LYS A 54 4.17 -18.76 18.31
CA LYS A 54 2.92 -18.15 17.84
C LYS A 54 3.04 -17.67 16.39
N ILE A 55 2.11 -18.11 15.55
CA ILE A 55 2.03 -17.71 14.15
C ILE A 55 1.40 -16.31 14.06
N CYS A 56 2.07 -15.40 13.38
CA CYS A 56 1.61 -14.05 13.11
C CYS A 56 1.82 -13.73 11.63
N VAL A 57 0.72 -13.67 10.87
CA VAL A 57 0.75 -13.52 9.41
C VAL A 57 1.01 -12.07 9.00
N GLU A 58 0.32 -11.12 9.64
CA GLU A 58 0.43 -9.70 9.30
C GLU A 58 1.57 -9.00 10.04
N LEU A 59 2.27 -8.08 9.38
CA LEU A 59 3.33 -7.27 9.98
C LEU A 59 2.84 -6.50 11.23
N ARG A 60 1.61 -5.96 11.19
CA ARG A 60 1.02 -5.27 12.35
C ARG A 60 0.86 -6.23 13.53
N ALA A 61 0.33 -7.42 13.31
CA ALA A 61 0.17 -8.44 14.34
C ALA A 61 1.52 -8.88 14.92
N ARG A 62 2.57 -8.98 14.10
CA ARG A 62 3.94 -9.27 14.57
C ARG A 62 4.49 -8.18 15.47
N ARG A 63 4.33 -6.90 15.08
CA ARG A 63 4.79 -5.78 15.91
C ARG A 63 4.13 -5.76 17.28
N ASP A 64 2.81 -5.92 17.30
CA ASP A 64 2.04 -6.02 18.54
C ASP A 64 2.51 -7.21 19.38
N HIS A 65 2.77 -8.36 18.74
CA HIS A 65 3.29 -9.55 19.40
C HIS A 65 4.70 -9.36 19.99
N VAL A 66 5.64 -8.77 19.23
CA VAL A 66 6.99 -8.45 19.73
C VAL A 66 6.93 -7.42 20.86
N GLY A 67 6.04 -6.43 20.77
CA GLY A 67 5.81 -5.45 21.82
C GLY A 67 5.47 -6.09 23.17
N VAL A 68 4.66 -7.15 23.16
CA VAL A 68 4.35 -7.95 24.36
C VAL A 68 5.60 -8.61 24.94
N HIS A 69 6.43 -9.23 24.11
CA HIS A 69 7.68 -9.83 24.57
C HIS A 69 8.67 -8.81 25.15
N LEU A 70 8.72 -7.60 24.58
CA LEU A 70 9.56 -6.51 25.06
C LEU A 70 8.97 -5.79 26.28
N LYS A 71 7.75 -6.13 26.71
CA LYS A 71 6.97 -5.40 27.73
C LYS A 71 6.85 -3.90 27.42
N LYS A 72 6.94 -3.52 26.15
CA LYS A 72 6.80 -2.14 25.68
C LYS A 72 5.32 -1.80 25.58
N LYS A 73 4.98 -0.56 25.89
CA LYS A 73 3.60 -0.09 25.90
C LYS A 73 3.51 1.28 25.24
N ILE A 74 2.43 1.49 24.49
CA ILE A 74 2.03 2.79 23.96
C ILE A 74 1.28 3.52 25.09
N GLN A 75 1.71 4.74 25.36
CA GLN A 75 1.12 5.60 26.38
C GLN A 75 -0.23 6.14 25.91
N CYS A 76 -1.17 6.31 26.84
CA CYS A 76 -2.44 6.96 26.54
C CYS A 76 -2.20 8.45 26.18
N PRO A 77 -2.81 8.97 25.10
CA PRO A 77 -2.63 10.38 24.72
C PRO A 77 -3.30 11.39 25.65
N LEU A 78 -4.25 10.96 26.50
CA LEU A 78 -4.92 11.81 27.48
C LEU A 78 -4.02 12.00 28.71
N ARG A 79 -3.74 13.26 29.06
CA ARG A 79 -2.90 13.60 30.22
C ARG A 79 -3.55 13.11 31.52
N GLY A 80 -2.72 12.60 32.43
CA GLY A 80 -3.18 12.04 33.71
C GLY A 80 -3.70 10.61 33.64
N CYS A 81 -3.82 10.01 32.45
CA CYS A 81 -4.15 8.59 32.33
C CYS A 81 -2.87 7.74 32.38
N LEU A 82 -2.72 6.92 33.43
CA LEU A 82 -1.62 5.96 33.57
C LEU A 82 -1.82 4.67 32.72
N GLY A 83 -2.89 4.62 31.92
CA GLY A 83 -3.20 3.50 31.04
C GLY A 83 -2.12 3.29 29.98
N CYS A 84 -1.32 2.25 30.13
CA CYS A 84 -0.30 1.84 29.17
C CYS A 84 -0.70 0.51 28.53
N LEU A 85 -0.71 0.42 27.19
CA LEU A 85 -1.16 -0.80 26.49
C LEU A 85 -0.13 -1.29 25.48
N GLY A 86 -0.01 -2.62 25.36
CA GLY A 86 1.03 -3.25 24.53
C GLY A 86 0.78 -3.21 23.02
N CYS A 87 -0.39 -2.78 22.55
CA CYS A 87 -0.72 -2.77 21.12
C CYS A 87 -1.70 -1.66 20.72
N MET A 88 -1.78 -1.39 19.41
CA MET A 88 -2.66 -0.37 18.83
C MET A 88 -4.15 -0.75 18.91
N ARG A 89 -4.50 -2.03 18.92
CA ARG A 89 -5.91 -2.43 19.09
C ARG A 89 -6.39 -2.06 20.50
N SER A 90 -5.56 -2.36 21.49
CA SER A 90 -5.81 -2.06 22.89
C SER A 90 -5.93 -0.57 23.19
N ILE A 91 -5.25 0.32 22.46
CA ILE A 91 -5.42 1.76 22.71
C ILE A 91 -6.79 2.27 22.28
N LYS A 92 -7.37 1.74 21.18
CA LYS A 92 -8.74 2.09 20.79
C LYS A 92 -9.73 1.63 21.84
N ASP A 93 -9.62 0.37 22.25
CA ASP A 93 -10.51 -0.24 23.24
C ASP A 93 -10.39 0.49 24.60
N HIS A 94 -9.18 0.90 24.98
CA HIS A 94 -8.95 1.72 26.17
C HIS A 94 -9.58 3.10 26.08
N LEU A 95 -9.43 3.80 24.96
CA LEU A 95 -10.06 5.11 24.75
C LEU A 95 -11.58 5.01 24.88
N THR A 96 -12.17 3.98 24.28
CA THR A 96 -13.62 3.79 24.34
C THR A 96 -14.09 3.37 25.73
N SER A 97 -13.41 2.41 26.38
CA SER A 97 -13.84 1.87 27.69
C SER A 97 -13.51 2.75 28.89
N LYS A 98 -12.38 3.48 28.88
CA LYS A 98 -11.93 4.31 30.02
C LYS A 98 -12.26 5.79 29.86
N HIS A 99 -12.36 6.27 28.63
CA HIS A 99 -12.58 7.70 28.36
C HIS A 99 -13.88 7.97 27.62
N GLY A 100 -14.61 6.94 27.16
CA GLY A 100 -15.79 7.13 26.32
C GLY A 100 -15.48 7.83 24.99
N ARG A 101 -14.23 7.80 24.54
CA ARG A 101 -13.75 8.52 23.36
C ARG A 101 -13.34 7.56 22.24
N THR A 102 -13.47 8.04 21.02
CA THR A 102 -12.91 7.38 19.83
C THR A 102 -11.69 8.17 19.33
N LEU A 103 -10.89 7.59 18.43
CA LEU A 103 -9.74 8.30 17.83
C LEU A 103 -10.14 9.59 17.10
N ALA A 104 -11.35 9.66 16.54
CA ALA A 104 -11.86 10.84 15.86
C ALA A 104 -12.16 12.00 16.82
N MET A 105 -12.39 11.70 18.10
CA MET A 105 -12.70 12.68 19.14
C MET A 105 -11.45 13.23 19.84
N LEU A 106 -10.26 12.75 19.48
CA LEU A 106 -9.02 13.26 20.06
C LEU A 106 -8.72 14.66 19.52
N THR A 107 -8.21 15.55 20.38
CA THR A 107 -7.69 16.86 19.94
C THR A 107 -6.43 16.68 19.08
N GLU A 108 -6.00 17.74 18.39
CA GLU A 108 -4.77 17.69 17.59
C GLU A 108 -3.57 17.31 18.44
N GLU A 109 -3.42 17.91 19.62
CA GLU A 109 -2.30 17.62 20.52
C GLU A 109 -2.36 16.21 21.11
N GLU A 110 -3.56 15.65 21.32
CA GLU A 110 -3.74 14.26 21.74
C GLU A 110 -3.34 13.29 20.61
N ARG A 111 -3.70 13.60 19.36
CA ARG A 111 -3.30 12.79 18.20
C ARG A 111 -1.78 12.82 17.99
N ASP A 112 -1.15 13.98 18.15
CA ASP A 112 0.30 14.11 18.02
C ASP A 112 1.05 13.29 19.07
N ARG A 113 0.62 13.35 20.34
CA ARG A 113 1.18 12.50 21.41
C ARG A 113 1.02 11.02 21.14
N LEU A 114 -0.13 10.62 20.57
CA LEU A 114 -0.37 9.24 20.17
C LEU A 114 0.57 8.81 19.04
N GLU A 115 0.72 9.63 18.00
CA GLU A 115 1.60 9.31 16.87
C GLU A 115 3.08 9.28 17.26
N GLU A 116 3.52 10.18 18.14
CA GLU A 116 4.87 10.14 18.72
C GLU A 116 5.10 8.85 19.51
N SER A 117 4.16 8.50 20.39
CA SER A 117 4.21 7.27 21.19
C SER A 117 4.26 6.02 20.31
N LYS A 118 3.44 5.98 19.25
CA LYS A 118 3.45 4.90 18.25
C LYS A 118 4.77 4.82 17.51
N ARG A 119 5.33 5.96 17.08
CA ARG A 119 6.61 6.02 16.38
C ARG A 119 7.74 5.46 17.24
N LYS A 120 7.79 5.85 18.51
CA LYS A 120 8.78 5.34 19.47
C LYS A 120 8.62 3.83 19.69
N PHE A 121 7.39 3.37 19.92
CA PHE A 121 7.09 1.94 20.06
C PHE A 121 7.53 1.12 18.85
N TYR A 122 7.16 1.54 17.63
CA TYR A 122 7.52 0.80 16.42
C TYR A 122 9.02 0.85 16.12
N LYS A 123 9.71 1.96 16.43
CA LYS A 123 11.17 2.03 16.30
C LYS A 123 11.85 0.95 17.15
N ASP A 124 11.46 0.83 18.42
CA ASP A 124 12.02 -0.16 19.34
C ASP A 124 11.67 -1.61 18.91
N VAL A 125 10.42 -1.83 18.51
CA VAL A 125 9.93 -3.14 18.08
C VAL A 125 10.56 -3.61 16.77
N ASP A 126 10.64 -2.72 15.77
CA ASP A 126 11.23 -3.05 14.47
C ASP A 126 12.74 -3.34 14.59
N ALA A 127 13.43 -2.63 15.49
CA ALA A 127 14.84 -2.91 15.79
C ALA A 127 15.05 -4.33 16.35
N ALA A 128 14.09 -4.86 17.12
CA ALA A 128 14.15 -6.21 17.68
C ALA A 128 13.47 -7.27 16.80
N MET A 129 12.85 -6.91 15.68
CA MET A 129 11.96 -7.82 14.93
C MET A 129 12.69 -9.11 14.48
N GLY A 130 13.94 -9.00 14.03
CA GLY A 130 14.74 -10.14 13.56
C GLY A 130 15.02 -11.21 14.62
N ASP A 131 15.03 -10.82 15.90
CA ASP A 131 15.23 -11.72 17.03
C ASP A 131 14.03 -12.63 17.28
N TYR A 132 12.82 -12.20 16.86
CA TYR A 132 11.58 -12.93 17.05
C TYR A 132 11.10 -13.59 15.76
N PHE A 133 11.22 -12.90 14.63
CA PHE A 133 10.81 -13.39 13.33
C PHE A 133 12.02 -13.32 12.41
N PRO A 134 12.65 -14.46 12.06
CA PRO A 134 13.72 -14.52 11.08
C PRO A 134 13.12 -14.32 9.70
N GLU A 135 12.57 -13.16 9.44
CA GLU A 135 12.35 -12.76 8.06
C GLU A 135 13.67 -12.26 7.55
N LEU A 136 14.14 -12.92 6.50
CA LEU A 136 15.11 -12.38 5.55
C LEU A 136 14.82 -10.88 5.42
N LEU A 137 15.61 -10.04 6.07
CA LEU A 137 15.77 -8.63 5.78
C LEU A 137 16.38 -8.54 4.38
N GLN A 138 15.73 -9.12 3.37
CA GLN A 138 15.86 -8.64 2.02
C GLN A 138 15.04 -7.35 1.98
N THR A 139 15.64 -6.31 2.55
CA THR A 139 16.07 -5.14 1.79
C THR A 139 16.76 -5.54 0.46
N LYS A 140 16.18 -6.44 -0.34
CA LYS A 140 16.08 -6.12 -1.76
C LYS A 140 15.26 -4.86 -1.70
N GLU A 141 15.93 -3.72 -1.85
CA GLU A 141 15.29 -2.46 -2.19
C GLU A 141 14.19 -2.83 -3.17
N ARG A 142 12.95 -2.92 -2.66
CA ARG A 142 11.81 -3.02 -3.54
C ARG A 142 11.94 -1.72 -4.29
N SER A 143 12.29 -1.85 -5.58
CA SER A 143 12.32 -0.75 -6.52
C SER A 143 11.23 0.23 -6.10
N PRO A 144 11.51 1.54 -5.98
CA PRO A 144 10.54 2.52 -5.51
C PRO A 144 9.24 2.56 -6.34
N PHE A 145 9.15 1.74 -7.37
CA PHE A 145 7.98 1.49 -8.20
C PHE A 145 7.40 0.11 -7.86
N CYS A 146 6.36 0.09 -7.04
CA CYS A 146 5.45 -1.05 -6.98
C CYS A 146 4.82 -1.25 -8.37
N LYS A 147 5.10 -2.38 -9.03
CA LYS A 147 4.60 -2.69 -10.38
C LYS A 147 3.08 -2.90 -10.47
N ASN A 148 2.36 -2.86 -9.34
CA ASN A 148 0.92 -3.15 -9.24
C ASN A 148 0.11 -1.89 -8.90
N TYR A 149 0.27 -0.80 -9.67
CA TYR A 149 -0.55 0.40 -9.50
C TYR A 149 -1.61 0.49 -10.60
N SER A 150 -2.83 0.88 -10.22
CA SER A 150 -4.05 0.83 -11.05
C SER A 150 -4.23 2.03 -11.99
N GLY A 151 -3.16 2.62 -12.53
CA GLY A 151 -3.24 3.70 -13.54
C GLY A 151 -3.79 5.06 -13.07
N ASN A 152 -4.36 5.17 -11.86
CA ASN A 152 -4.96 6.42 -11.37
C ASN A 152 -3.96 7.24 -10.54
N VAL A 153 -3.65 8.46 -10.99
CA VAL A 153 -2.70 9.40 -10.33
C VAL A 153 -3.02 9.64 -8.85
N ALA A 154 -4.30 9.76 -8.48
CA ALA A 154 -4.72 9.94 -7.09
C ALA A 154 -4.44 8.69 -6.24
N THR A 155 -4.63 7.49 -6.82
CA THR A 155 -4.27 6.24 -6.15
C THR A 155 -2.76 6.09 -5.98
N MET A 156 -1.96 6.66 -6.89
CA MET A 156 -0.50 6.65 -6.83
C MET A 156 0.03 7.51 -5.67
N PHE A 157 -0.56 8.68 -5.44
CA PHE A 157 -0.27 9.52 -4.27
C PHE A 157 -0.63 8.83 -2.96
N ASN A 158 -1.83 8.28 -2.86
CA ASN A 158 -2.27 7.55 -1.67
C ASN A 158 -1.39 6.32 -1.42
N HIS A 159 -0.95 5.63 -2.47
CA HIS A 159 0.00 4.54 -2.38
C HIS A 159 1.36 5.01 -1.83
N LEU A 160 1.95 6.06 -2.39
CA LEU A 160 3.22 6.62 -1.92
C LEU A 160 3.15 7.04 -0.45
N HIS A 161 2.05 7.68 -0.06
CA HIS A 161 1.83 8.10 1.31
C HIS A 161 1.65 6.89 2.25
N ASN A 162 0.74 5.97 1.91
CA ASN A 162 0.33 4.89 2.82
C ASN A 162 1.30 3.70 2.85
N LYS A 163 2.00 3.41 1.75
CA LYS A 163 2.92 2.27 1.66
C LYS A 163 4.38 2.66 1.85
N HIS A 164 4.76 3.87 1.43
CA HIS A 164 6.14 4.31 1.50
C HIS A 164 6.38 5.42 2.53
N GLY A 165 5.34 6.00 3.13
CA GLY A 165 5.47 7.08 4.11
C GLY A 165 6.11 8.34 3.52
N LYS A 166 6.08 8.49 2.19
CA LYS A 166 6.71 9.60 1.47
C LYS A 166 5.64 10.57 0.99
N ILE A 167 5.85 11.84 1.32
CA ILE A 167 5.16 12.98 0.71
C ILE A 167 5.97 13.39 -0.52
N LEU A 168 5.33 13.89 -1.58
CA LEU A 168 5.99 14.23 -2.85
C LEU A 168 7.15 15.24 -2.67
N GLN A 169 7.05 16.09 -1.65
CA GLN A 169 8.10 17.02 -1.24
C GLN A 169 9.39 16.31 -0.74
N LYS A 170 9.29 15.09 -0.21
CA LYS A 170 10.42 14.29 0.29
C LYS A 170 11.04 13.37 -0.77
N LEU A 171 10.57 13.40 -2.01
CA LEU A 171 11.21 12.67 -3.10
C LEU A 171 12.53 13.35 -3.46
N THR A 172 13.55 12.54 -3.75
CA THR A 172 14.77 13.08 -4.35
C THR A 172 14.47 13.63 -5.74
N GLU A 173 15.30 14.55 -6.23
CA GLU A 173 15.11 15.17 -7.55
C GLU A 173 15.01 14.13 -8.68
N LYS A 174 15.87 13.09 -8.64
CA LYS A 174 15.81 11.94 -9.56
C LYS A 174 14.51 11.11 -9.44
N GLN A 175 13.92 11.02 -8.25
CA GLN A 175 12.63 10.34 -8.05
C GLN A 175 11.47 11.19 -8.56
N ARG A 176 11.51 12.50 -8.30
CA ARG A 176 10.53 13.47 -8.78
C ARG A 176 10.53 13.57 -10.31
N GLY A 177 11.71 13.62 -10.94
CA GLY A 177 11.84 13.62 -12.39
C GLY A 177 11.18 12.40 -13.05
N ARG A 178 11.44 11.19 -12.53
CA ARG A 178 10.79 9.96 -13.02
C ARG A 178 9.27 9.95 -12.83
N TYR A 179 8.79 10.49 -11.72
CA TYR A 179 7.35 10.63 -11.46
C TYR A 179 6.69 11.59 -12.47
N GLU A 180 7.26 12.77 -12.67
CA GLU A 180 6.72 13.77 -13.60
C GLU A 180 6.79 13.30 -15.05
N GLU A 181 7.86 12.59 -15.44
CA GLU A 181 7.98 11.97 -16.76
C GLU A 181 6.89 10.91 -16.97
N SER A 182 6.64 10.05 -15.98
CA SER A 182 5.58 9.05 -16.04
C SER A 182 4.20 9.70 -16.13
N ARG A 183 3.97 10.78 -15.38
CA ARG A 183 2.71 11.55 -15.42
C ARG A 183 2.49 12.20 -16.78
N ARG A 184 3.54 12.78 -17.38
CA ARG A 184 3.48 13.39 -18.72
C ARG A 184 3.13 12.35 -19.80
N LYS A 185 3.83 11.21 -19.81
CA LYS A 185 3.55 10.10 -20.74
C LYS A 185 2.12 9.60 -20.62
N PHE A 186 1.57 9.54 -19.42
CA PHE A 186 0.17 9.17 -19.21
C PHE A 186 -0.80 10.20 -19.82
N HIS A 187 -0.58 11.50 -19.60
CA HIS A 187 -1.42 12.54 -20.20
C HIS A 187 -1.35 12.53 -21.73
N GLU A 188 -0.15 12.41 -22.31
CA GLU A 188 0.03 12.28 -23.77
C GLU A 188 -0.76 11.09 -24.34
N GLN A 189 -0.79 9.95 -23.62
CA GLN A 189 -1.59 8.78 -24.03
C GLN A 189 -3.10 9.04 -23.95
N VAL A 190 -3.56 9.69 -22.88
CA VAL A 190 -4.97 10.03 -22.70
C VAL A 190 -5.42 11.02 -23.78
N ASP A 191 -4.64 12.07 -24.04
CA ASP A 191 -4.96 13.08 -25.05
C ASP A 191 -5.00 12.49 -26.46
N ALA A 192 -4.06 11.58 -26.79
CA ALA A 192 -4.07 10.87 -28.06
C ALA A 192 -5.33 9.99 -28.24
N VAL A 193 -5.80 9.36 -27.16
CA VAL A 193 -7.05 8.60 -27.17
C VAL A 193 -8.25 9.55 -27.31
N MET A 194 -8.28 10.65 -26.55
CA MET A 194 -9.37 11.62 -26.62
C MET A 194 -9.52 12.22 -28.02
N HIS A 195 -8.43 12.63 -28.65
CA HIS A 195 -8.46 13.14 -30.03
C HIS A 195 -8.96 12.08 -31.02
N LYS A 196 -8.70 10.79 -30.79
CA LYS A 196 -9.15 9.74 -31.71
C LYS A 196 -10.65 9.50 -31.67
N TYR A 197 -11.29 9.66 -30.51
CA TYR A 197 -12.70 9.30 -30.31
C TYR A 197 -13.65 10.50 -30.30
N PHE A 198 -13.14 11.71 -30.08
CA PHE A 198 -13.95 12.91 -29.89
C PHE A 198 -13.61 14.05 -30.85
N SER A 199 -12.87 13.77 -31.93
CA SER A 199 -12.66 14.68 -33.07
C SER A 199 -13.44 14.17 -34.28
#